data_AF-A0A7T0H2B0-F1
#
_entry.id   AF-A0A7T0H2B0-F1
#
_cell.length_a   1.000
_cell.length_b   1.000
_cell.length_c   1.000
_cell.angle_alpha   90.00
_cell.angle_beta   90.00
_cell.angle_gamma   90.00
#
_symmetry.space_group_name_H-M   'P 1'
#
loop_
_entity.id
_entity.type
_entity.pdbx_description
1 polymer ?
#
loop_
_entity_poly.entity_id
_entity_poly.type
_entity_poly.pdbx_seq_one_letter_code
_entity_poly.pdbx_strand_id
1 'polypeptide(L)'
;MTLLALGINHKTAPVSLRERVTFSPDTLDLALDSLLAQPMVQGGVVLSTCNRTELYLSVEEQDNLHEALIRWLCDYHNLNEEELRTSLYWHQDNDAVSHLMRVASGLDSLVLGEPQILGQVKKAFADSQKGHLKASELERMFQKSFSVAKRVRTETDIGASAVSVAFAACTLARQIFESLSTVTVLLVGAGETIELVARHLREHKVKKMIIANRTRERAQVLADEVGAEVVALSDIDERLKEADTIISSTASPLPIIGKGMVERALKSRRNQPMLLVDIAVPRDVEPEVGKLANAYLYSVDDLQSIISHNLAQRKAAAVQAETIVEQETSEFMAWLRAQSVSETIRDYRGQAEQVRDDLTAKALAALEQGGDAQAILQDLAWKLTNRLIHAPTKSLQQAARDGDDERLTILRNSLGLE
;
A
#
# COMPACT_ATOMS: atom_id res chain seq x y z
N MET A 1 -9.43 -1.91 -21.11
CA MET A 1 -8.41 -2.36 -20.13
C MET A 1 -9.06 -2.33 -18.77
N THR A 2 -8.69 -3.26 -17.91
CA THR A 2 -9.30 -3.46 -16.60
C THR A 2 -8.23 -3.39 -15.53
N LEU A 3 -8.51 -2.66 -14.45
CA LEU A 3 -7.63 -2.63 -13.27
C LEU A 3 -8.05 -3.73 -12.32
N LEU A 4 -7.09 -4.53 -11.86
CA LEU A 4 -7.35 -5.70 -11.02
C LEU A 4 -6.52 -5.62 -9.73
N ALA A 5 -7.14 -5.95 -8.61
CA ALA A 5 -6.45 -6.29 -7.37
C ALA A 5 -6.82 -7.71 -6.94
N LEU A 6 -5.80 -8.58 -6.91
CA LEU A 6 -5.90 -10.00 -6.58
C LEU A 6 -5.02 -10.28 -5.38
N GLY A 7 -5.54 -10.82 -4.29
CA GLY A 7 -4.68 -11.08 -3.15
C GLY A 7 -5.29 -11.88 -2.02
N ILE A 8 -4.47 -12.07 -0.99
CA ILE A 8 -4.89 -12.61 0.29
C ILE A 8 -4.37 -11.71 1.42
N ASN A 9 -5.10 -11.65 2.53
CA ASN A 9 -4.69 -10.85 3.68
C ASN A 9 -5.01 -11.55 5.02
N HIS A 10 -4.61 -10.93 6.12
CA HIS A 10 -4.84 -11.43 7.48
C HIS A 10 -6.32 -11.68 7.86
N LYS A 11 -7.29 -11.13 7.11
CA LYS A 11 -8.73 -11.37 7.33
C LYS A 11 -9.22 -12.60 6.59
N THR A 12 -8.66 -12.89 5.42
CA THR A 12 -9.11 -13.97 4.54
C THR A 12 -8.28 -15.24 4.65
N ALA A 13 -7.05 -15.17 5.16
CA ALA A 13 -6.11 -16.28 5.17
C ALA A 13 -5.38 -16.46 6.52
N PRO A 14 -5.20 -17.71 6.99
CA PRO A 14 -4.36 -18.01 8.15
C PRO A 14 -2.89 -17.72 7.85
N VAL A 15 -2.10 -17.51 8.91
CA VAL A 15 -0.65 -17.20 8.81
C VAL A 15 0.09 -18.25 7.97
N SER A 16 -0.22 -19.54 8.16
CA SER A 16 0.42 -20.65 7.45
C SER A 16 0.25 -20.60 5.92
N LEU A 17 -0.88 -20.06 5.43
CA LEU A 17 -1.09 -19.85 4.00
C LEU A 17 -0.35 -18.59 3.51
N ARG A 18 -0.37 -17.51 4.30
CA ARG A 18 0.28 -16.23 3.99
C ARG A 18 1.80 -16.33 3.88
N GLU A 19 2.42 -17.17 4.69
CA GLU A 19 3.86 -17.46 4.61
C GLU A 19 4.25 -18.15 3.29
N ARG A 20 3.36 -19.00 2.74
CA ARG A 20 3.62 -19.76 1.52
C ARG A 20 3.44 -18.93 0.24
N VAL A 21 2.57 -17.92 0.27
CA VAL A 21 2.34 -16.99 -0.86
C VAL A 21 3.16 -15.70 -0.77
N THR A 22 4.17 -15.64 0.09
CA THR A 22 5.01 -14.44 0.20
C THR A 22 6.00 -14.36 -0.95
N PHE A 23 6.15 -13.18 -1.56
CA PHE A 23 7.19 -12.92 -2.53
C PHE A 23 8.42 -12.37 -1.82
N SER A 24 9.51 -13.13 -1.81
CA SER A 24 10.78 -12.64 -1.26
C SER A 24 11.41 -11.60 -2.21
N PRO A 25 12.17 -10.62 -1.68
CA PRO A 25 12.84 -9.62 -2.52
C PRO A 25 13.71 -10.22 -3.62
N ASP A 26 14.35 -11.36 -3.36
CA ASP A 26 15.24 -12.05 -4.31
C ASP A 26 14.47 -12.76 -5.44
N THR A 27 13.19 -13.06 -5.23
CA THR A 27 12.30 -13.74 -6.18
C THR A 27 11.31 -12.82 -6.88
N LEU A 28 11.24 -11.56 -6.45
CA LEU A 28 10.21 -10.61 -6.87
C LEU A 28 10.31 -10.29 -8.37
N ASP A 29 11.53 -10.04 -8.87
CA ASP A 29 11.76 -9.72 -10.28
C ASP A 29 11.36 -10.90 -11.19
N LEU A 30 11.73 -12.13 -10.80
CA LEU A 30 11.34 -13.35 -11.52
C LEU A 30 9.83 -13.58 -11.53
N ALA A 31 9.15 -13.27 -10.42
CA ALA A 31 7.69 -13.33 -10.33
C ALA A 31 7.03 -12.34 -11.30
N LEU A 32 7.51 -11.09 -11.30
CA LEU A 32 6.99 -10.05 -12.19
C LEU A 32 7.23 -10.40 -13.66
N ASP A 33 8.42 -10.89 -14.02
CA ASP A 33 8.72 -11.37 -15.38
C ASP A 33 7.78 -12.49 -15.82
N SER A 34 7.57 -13.49 -14.96
CA SER A 34 6.66 -14.61 -15.24
C SER A 34 5.20 -14.15 -15.39
N LEU A 35 4.78 -13.18 -14.58
CA LEU A 35 3.44 -12.60 -14.60
C LEU A 35 3.21 -11.77 -15.87
N LEU A 36 4.20 -11.01 -16.32
CA LEU A 36 4.12 -10.17 -17.52
C LEU A 36 4.28 -10.97 -18.82
N ALA A 37 4.83 -12.18 -18.74
CA ALA A 37 4.83 -13.12 -19.85
C ALA A 37 3.41 -13.63 -20.18
N GLN A 38 2.44 -13.44 -19.27
CA GLN A 38 1.04 -13.77 -19.51
C GLN A 38 0.44 -12.79 -20.54
N PRO A 39 -0.10 -13.28 -21.68
CA PRO A 39 -0.62 -12.42 -22.77
C PRO A 39 -1.63 -11.36 -22.36
N MET A 40 -2.42 -11.63 -21.32
CA MET A 40 -3.47 -10.75 -20.82
C MET A 40 -2.94 -9.65 -19.89
N VAL A 41 -1.70 -9.73 -19.38
CA VAL A 41 -1.16 -8.80 -18.39
C VAL A 41 -0.30 -7.74 -19.08
N GLN A 42 -0.72 -6.47 -18.99
CA GLN A 42 -0.02 -5.33 -19.58
C GLN A 42 0.92 -4.62 -18.58
N GLY A 43 0.71 -4.84 -17.28
CA GLY A 43 1.54 -4.32 -16.21
C GLY A 43 1.12 -4.90 -14.87
N GLY A 44 2.06 -4.97 -13.93
CA GLY A 44 1.80 -5.53 -12.60
C GLY A 44 2.65 -4.92 -11.50
N VAL A 45 2.09 -4.85 -10.30
CA VAL A 45 2.77 -4.47 -9.05
C VAL A 45 2.44 -5.51 -8.00
N VAL A 46 3.47 -5.99 -7.31
CA VAL A 46 3.33 -7.00 -6.24
C VAL A 46 3.58 -6.34 -4.90
N LEU A 47 2.58 -6.37 -4.01
CA LEU A 47 2.68 -5.93 -2.63
C LEU A 47 2.72 -7.16 -1.71
N SER A 48 3.89 -7.49 -1.17
CA SER A 48 4.05 -8.57 -0.21
C SER A 48 4.54 -8.02 1.14
N THR A 49 3.77 -8.26 2.19
CA THR A 49 4.04 -7.84 3.56
C THR A 49 3.73 -8.98 4.53
N CYS A 50 4.04 -8.80 5.81
CA CYS A 50 3.69 -9.79 6.84
C CYS A 50 2.17 -9.99 7.02
N ASN A 51 1.32 -9.14 6.45
CA ASN A 51 -0.14 -9.14 6.63
C ASN A 51 -0.94 -9.32 5.33
N ARG A 52 -0.30 -9.24 4.16
CA ARG A 52 -0.95 -9.38 2.85
C ARG A 52 0.04 -9.75 1.74
N THR A 53 -0.44 -10.50 0.76
CA THR A 53 0.18 -10.60 -0.56
C THR A 53 -0.88 -10.20 -1.58
N GLU A 54 -0.58 -9.19 -2.38
CA GLU A 54 -1.53 -8.60 -3.34
C GLU A 54 -0.83 -8.31 -4.67
N LEU A 55 -1.53 -8.60 -5.76
CA LEU A 55 -1.16 -8.36 -7.14
C LEU A 55 -2.08 -7.28 -7.69
N TYR A 56 -1.51 -6.15 -8.08
CA TYR A 56 -2.23 -5.07 -8.75
C TYR A 56 -1.87 -5.09 -10.23
N LEU A 57 -2.83 -5.43 -11.09
CA LEU A 57 -2.59 -5.72 -12.50
C LEU A 57 -3.40 -4.79 -13.40
N SER A 58 -2.81 -4.44 -14.54
CA SER A 58 -3.54 -3.92 -15.69
C SER A 58 -3.68 -5.05 -16.69
N VAL A 59 -4.92 -5.44 -16.99
CA VAL A 59 -5.23 -6.61 -17.81
C VAL A 59 -6.15 -6.30 -18.97
N GLU A 60 -6.02 -7.07 -20.05
CA GLU A 60 -7.01 -7.17 -21.11
C GLU A 60 -8.04 -8.25 -20.76
N GLU A 61 -9.31 -7.93 -20.98
CA GLU A 61 -10.41 -8.82 -20.63
C GLU A 61 -10.43 -10.05 -21.56
N GLN A 62 -10.39 -11.24 -20.95
CA GLN A 62 -10.42 -12.54 -21.62
C GLN A 62 -11.29 -13.51 -20.82
N ASP A 63 -11.98 -14.43 -21.50
CA ASP A 63 -12.94 -15.37 -20.88
C ASP A 63 -12.34 -16.22 -19.75
N ASN A 64 -11.02 -16.46 -19.76
CA ASN A 64 -10.31 -17.30 -18.79
C ASN A 64 -9.38 -16.52 -17.84
N LEU A 65 -9.47 -15.19 -17.79
CA LEU A 65 -8.59 -14.31 -17.02
C LEU A 65 -8.47 -14.74 -15.54
N HIS A 66 -9.61 -14.98 -14.89
CA HIS A 66 -9.67 -15.37 -13.48
C HIS A 66 -8.94 -16.68 -13.20
N GLU A 67 -9.24 -17.71 -14.01
CA GLU A 67 -8.66 -19.04 -13.88
C GLU A 67 -7.16 -19.06 -14.21
N ALA A 68 -6.74 -18.28 -15.21
CA ALA A 68 -5.34 -18.18 -15.61
C ALA A 68 -4.47 -17.57 -14.51
N LEU A 69 -4.92 -16.49 -13.89
CA LEU A 69 -4.16 -15.83 -12.82
C LEU A 69 -4.10 -16.65 -11.53
N ILE A 70 -5.18 -17.34 -11.16
CA ILE A 70 -5.18 -18.25 -10.00
C ILE A 70 -4.22 -19.41 -10.25
N ARG A 71 -4.26 -20.03 -11.43
CA ARG A 71 -3.34 -21.12 -11.79
C ARG A 71 -1.91 -20.65 -11.77
N TRP A 72 -1.61 -19.49 -12.35
CA TRP A 72 -0.27 -18.91 -12.31
C TRP A 72 0.23 -18.75 -10.87
N LEU A 73 -0.61 -18.22 -9.97
CA LEU A 73 -0.25 -18.02 -8.57
C LEU A 73 -0.03 -19.35 -7.83
N CYS A 74 -0.84 -20.38 -8.14
CA CYS A 74 -0.67 -21.73 -7.60
C CYS A 74 0.60 -22.39 -8.11
N ASP A 75 0.89 -22.31 -9.41
CA ASP A 75 2.05 -22.90 -10.05
C ASP A 75 3.35 -22.24 -9.54
N TYR A 76 3.34 -20.91 -9.39
CA TYR A 76 4.49 -20.15 -8.91
C TYR A 76 4.87 -20.52 -7.46
N HIS A 77 3.88 -20.62 -6.58
CA HIS A 77 4.10 -20.94 -5.16
C HIS A 77 3.98 -22.44 -4.83
N ASN A 78 3.73 -23.30 -5.82
CA ASN A 78 3.46 -24.73 -5.67
C ASN A 78 2.39 -25.02 -4.60
N LEU A 79 1.21 -24.40 -4.79
CA LEU A 79 0.07 -24.47 -3.86
C LEU A 79 -1.09 -25.28 -4.43
N ASN A 80 -1.92 -25.82 -3.52
CA ASN A 80 -3.20 -26.40 -3.90
C ASN A 80 -4.19 -25.27 -4.20
N GLU A 81 -4.82 -25.36 -5.38
CA GLU A 81 -5.79 -24.41 -5.87
C GLU A 81 -7.02 -24.25 -4.94
N GLU A 82 -7.48 -25.34 -4.32
CA GLU A 82 -8.65 -25.30 -3.42
C GLU A 82 -8.38 -24.49 -2.13
N GLU A 83 -7.17 -24.61 -1.58
CA GLU A 83 -6.75 -23.85 -0.39
C GLU A 83 -6.66 -22.35 -0.69
N LEU A 84 -6.19 -22.00 -1.89
CA LEU A 84 -5.99 -20.61 -2.28
C LEU A 84 -7.33 -19.92 -2.59
N ARG A 85 -8.22 -20.58 -3.35
CA ARG A 85 -9.51 -20.02 -3.79
C ARG A 85 -10.41 -19.58 -2.64
N THR A 86 -10.39 -20.30 -1.52
CA THR A 86 -11.22 -19.99 -0.35
C THR A 86 -10.74 -18.77 0.43
N SER A 87 -9.47 -18.40 0.28
CA SER A 87 -8.82 -17.28 0.99
C SER A 87 -8.54 -16.07 0.12
N LEU A 88 -8.82 -16.16 -1.18
CA LEU A 88 -8.46 -15.18 -2.18
C LEU A 88 -9.62 -14.24 -2.47
N TYR A 89 -9.31 -12.94 -2.54
CA TYR A 89 -10.26 -11.92 -2.93
C TYR A 89 -9.89 -11.34 -4.30
N TRP A 90 -10.92 -10.89 -5.00
CA TRP A 90 -10.85 -10.38 -6.36
C TRP A 90 -11.60 -9.05 -6.43
N HIS A 91 -10.87 -7.98 -6.74
CA HIS A 91 -11.44 -6.65 -6.91
C HIS A 91 -11.15 -6.12 -8.31
N GLN A 92 -12.17 -5.60 -8.97
CA GLN A 92 -12.11 -5.12 -10.34
C GLN A 92 -12.45 -3.63 -10.41
N ASP A 93 -11.71 -2.90 -11.24
CA ASP A 93 -11.87 -1.48 -11.56
C ASP A 93 -12.05 -0.62 -10.31
N ASN A 94 -13.27 -0.12 -10.08
CA ASN A 94 -13.60 0.73 -8.95
C ASN A 94 -13.20 0.10 -7.61
N ASP A 95 -13.41 -1.20 -7.45
CA ASP A 95 -13.10 -1.90 -6.21
C ASP A 95 -11.59 -2.08 -6.04
N ALA A 96 -10.85 -2.29 -7.14
CA ALA A 96 -9.39 -2.41 -7.11
C ALA A 96 -8.74 -1.08 -6.69
N VAL A 97 -9.22 0.02 -7.27
CA VAL A 97 -8.77 1.38 -6.97
C VAL A 97 -9.10 1.74 -5.52
N SER A 98 -10.35 1.52 -5.10
CA SER A 98 -10.80 1.74 -3.72
C SER A 98 -9.97 0.91 -2.74
N HIS A 99 -9.76 -0.38 -3.02
CA HIS A 99 -8.94 -1.26 -2.19
C HIS A 99 -7.51 -0.72 -2.02
N LEU A 100 -6.82 -0.35 -3.11
CA LEU A 100 -5.47 0.21 -3.01
C LEU A 100 -5.45 1.50 -2.17
N MET A 101 -6.42 2.40 -2.36
CA MET A 101 -6.52 3.63 -1.58
C MET A 101 -6.76 3.35 -0.09
N ARG A 102 -7.59 2.37 0.25
CA ARG A 102 -7.82 1.90 1.63
C ARG A 102 -6.55 1.33 2.25
N VAL A 103 -5.84 0.47 1.52
CA VAL A 103 -4.58 -0.14 1.96
C VAL A 103 -3.52 0.93 2.20
N ALA A 104 -3.29 1.81 1.23
CA ALA A 104 -2.30 2.90 1.33
C ALA A 104 -2.62 3.88 2.46
N SER A 105 -3.91 4.08 2.77
CA SER A 105 -4.37 4.93 3.88
C SER A 105 -4.34 4.25 5.25
N GLY A 106 -4.05 2.95 5.31
CA GLY A 106 -4.03 2.17 6.55
C GLY A 106 -5.41 1.81 7.10
N LEU A 107 -6.47 1.94 6.30
CA LEU A 107 -7.84 1.57 6.66
C LEU A 107 -8.05 0.05 6.67
N ASP A 108 -7.26 -0.68 5.89
CA ASP A 108 -7.32 -2.13 5.82
C ASP A 108 -6.17 -2.82 6.59
N SER A 109 -5.49 -2.11 7.50
CA SER A 109 -4.38 -2.67 8.29
C SER A 109 -4.88 -3.26 9.62
N LEU A 110 -4.13 -4.22 10.17
CA LEU A 110 -4.41 -4.80 11.51
C LEU A 110 -4.50 -3.69 12.57
N VAL A 111 -3.58 -2.73 12.48
CA VAL A 111 -3.63 -1.48 13.24
C VAL A 111 -4.12 -0.37 12.31
N LEU A 112 -5.35 0.09 12.52
CA LEU A 112 -5.92 1.21 11.77
C LEU A 112 -5.00 2.44 11.82
N GLY A 113 -4.66 2.97 10.64
CA GLY A 113 -3.82 4.17 10.49
C GLY A 113 -2.32 3.95 10.58
N GLU A 114 -1.83 2.71 10.54
CA GLU A 114 -0.40 2.40 10.59
C GLU A 114 0.42 3.22 9.56
N PRO A 115 1.47 3.98 9.97
CA PRO A 115 2.23 4.84 9.07
C PRO A 115 3.01 4.05 8.01
N GLN A 116 3.46 2.85 8.37
CA GLN A 116 4.37 1.99 7.60
C GLN A 116 3.79 1.51 6.27
N ILE A 117 2.49 1.18 6.20
CA ILE A 117 1.89 0.56 5.00
C ILE A 117 2.06 1.43 3.75
N LEU A 118 1.91 2.76 3.87
CA LEU A 118 2.14 3.68 2.75
C LEU A 118 3.58 3.59 2.22
N GLY A 119 4.56 3.43 3.11
CA GLY A 119 5.97 3.24 2.74
C GLY A 119 6.18 1.91 2.01
N GLN A 120 5.53 0.84 2.46
CA GLN A 120 5.57 -0.47 1.83
C GLN A 120 4.94 -0.44 0.43
N VAL A 121 3.78 0.20 0.26
CA VAL A 121 3.12 0.35 -1.06
C VAL A 121 4.01 1.16 -2.01
N LYS A 122 4.65 2.25 -1.55
CA LYS A 122 5.60 3.03 -2.36
C LYS A 122 6.80 2.20 -2.79
N LYS A 123 7.34 1.38 -1.88
CA LYS A 123 8.46 0.49 -2.17
C LYS A 123 8.07 -0.56 -3.20
N ALA A 124 6.94 -1.26 -3.01
CA ALA A 124 6.41 -2.24 -3.95
C ALA A 124 6.23 -1.66 -5.36
N PHE A 125 5.68 -0.44 -5.45
CA PHE A 125 5.54 0.27 -6.72
C PHE A 125 6.89 0.62 -7.37
N ALA A 126 7.86 1.10 -6.59
CA ALA A 126 9.19 1.44 -7.09
C ALA A 126 9.99 0.21 -7.53
N ASP A 127 9.88 -0.90 -6.80
CA ASP A 127 10.53 -2.17 -7.15
C ASP A 127 9.93 -2.73 -8.46
N SER A 128 8.61 -2.60 -8.64
CA SER A 128 7.92 -3.04 -9.86
C SER A 128 8.13 -2.11 -11.07
N GLN A 129 8.68 -0.90 -10.90
CA GLN A 129 8.94 0.05 -12.00
C GLN A 129 10.20 -0.26 -12.81
N LYS A 130 11.13 -1.06 -12.30
CA LYS A 130 12.47 -1.28 -12.89
C LYS A 130 12.48 -2.19 -14.13
N GLY A 131 11.51 -2.05 -15.04
CA GLY A 131 11.48 -2.77 -16.32
C GLY A 131 10.11 -3.21 -16.82
N HIS A 132 9.05 -3.02 -16.03
CA HIS A 132 7.83 -3.83 -16.12
C HIS A 132 6.50 -3.06 -16.25
N LEU A 133 6.52 -1.73 -16.19
CA LEU A 133 5.32 -0.89 -16.30
C LEU A 133 5.22 -0.28 -17.70
N LYS A 134 4.45 -0.94 -18.58
CA LYS A 134 4.00 -0.34 -19.86
C LYS A 134 2.65 0.39 -19.72
N ALA A 135 1.91 0.13 -18.64
CA ALA A 135 0.56 0.63 -18.43
C ALA A 135 0.55 1.98 -17.66
N SER A 136 0.29 3.07 -18.37
CA SER A 136 0.19 4.44 -17.81
C SER A 136 -0.92 4.59 -16.75
N GLU A 137 -1.96 3.76 -16.82
CA GLU A 137 -3.12 3.79 -15.92
C GLU A 137 -2.77 3.24 -14.54
N LEU A 138 -2.02 2.14 -14.49
CA LEU A 138 -1.60 1.51 -13.23
C LEU A 138 -0.66 2.45 -12.45
N GLU A 139 0.30 3.07 -13.13
CA GLU A 139 1.15 4.11 -12.53
C GLU A 139 0.31 5.25 -11.95
N ARG A 140 -0.66 5.76 -12.71
CA ARG A 140 -1.53 6.85 -12.25
C ARG A 140 -2.38 6.44 -11.04
N MET A 141 -2.85 5.19 -11.00
CA MET A 141 -3.60 4.63 -9.86
C MET A 141 -2.77 4.66 -8.57
N PHE A 142 -1.50 4.23 -8.63
CA PHE A 142 -0.60 4.26 -7.47
C PHE A 142 -0.27 5.70 -7.03
N GLN A 143 0.03 6.59 -7.97
CA GLN A 143 0.32 7.99 -7.66
C GLN A 143 -0.88 8.69 -7.01
N LYS A 144 -2.10 8.48 -7.54
CA LYS A 144 -3.32 8.99 -6.92
C LYS A 144 -3.49 8.40 -5.52
N SER A 145 -3.30 7.09 -5.34
CA SER A 145 -3.39 6.44 -4.03
C SER A 145 -2.42 7.02 -3.00
N PHE A 146 -1.19 7.41 -3.39
CA PHE A 146 -0.25 8.09 -2.49
C PHE A 146 -0.75 9.47 -2.06
N SER A 147 -1.35 10.23 -2.97
CA SER A 147 -1.92 11.54 -2.68
C SER A 147 -3.12 11.43 -1.74
N VAL A 148 -4.00 10.45 -1.97
CA VAL A 148 -5.17 10.15 -1.13
C VAL A 148 -4.74 9.73 0.26
N ALA A 149 -3.77 8.83 0.38
CA ALA A 149 -3.25 8.41 1.69
C ALA A 149 -2.66 9.59 2.49
N LYS A 150 -1.98 10.53 1.83
CA LYS A 150 -1.49 11.76 2.47
C LYS A 150 -2.66 12.66 2.91
N ARG A 151 -3.67 12.80 2.05
CA ARG A 151 -4.88 13.60 2.31
C ARG A 151 -5.65 13.05 3.51
N VAL A 152 -5.96 11.75 3.51
CA VAL A 152 -6.60 11.04 4.63
C VAL A 152 -5.84 11.27 5.94
N ARG A 153 -4.50 11.16 5.94
CA ARG A 153 -3.71 11.39 7.16
C ARG A 153 -3.70 12.84 7.65
N THR A 154 -3.88 13.80 6.75
CA THR A 154 -3.82 15.23 7.09
C THR A 154 -5.20 15.75 7.49
N GLU A 155 -6.26 15.24 6.85
CA GLU A 155 -7.63 15.72 7.02
C GLU A 155 -8.45 14.89 8.03
N THR A 156 -7.95 13.73 8.46
CA THR A 156 -8.66 12.87 9.43
C THR A 156 -7.77 12.49 10.61
N ASP A 157 -8.41 12.16 11.73
CA ASP A 157 -7.74 11.68 12.95
C ASP A 157 -7.12 10.28 12.79
N ILE A 158 -7.20 9.66 11.60
CA ILE A 158 -6.44 8.44 11.28
C ILE A 158 -4.93 8.71 11.31
N GLY A 159 -4.51 9.89 10.85
CA GLY A 159 -3.11 10.30 10.86
C GLY A 159 -2.64 10.87 12.20
N ALA A 160 -3.56 11.18 13.12
CA ALA A 160 -3.26 11.70 14.45
C ALA A 160 -2.63 10.59 15.30
N SER A 161 -1.31 10.44 15.18
CA SER A 161 -0.44 9.47 15.87
C SER A 161 -1.04 8.07 15.92
N ALA A 162 -0.61 7.20 14.99
CA ALA A 162 -0.86 5.79 15.13
C ALA A 162 -0.49 5.35 16.55
N VAL A 163 -1.48 4.92 17.31
CA VAL A 163 -1.35 4.25 18.59
C VAL A 163 -0.64 2.93 18.32
N SER A 164 0.65 3.03 18.06
CA SER A 164 1.58 1.91 17.98
C SER A 164 1.82 1.42 19.39
N VAL A 165 2.29 0.19 19.52
CA VAL A 165 2.72 -0.35 20.82
C VAL A 165 3.75 0.59 21.48
N ALA A 166 4.58 1.25 20.67
CA ALA A 166 5.53 2.26 21.12
C ALA A 166 4.86 3.50 21.75
N PHE A 167 3.81 4.01 21.12
CA PHE A 167 3.01 5.13 21.66
C PHE A 167 2.25 4.73 22.93
N ALA A 168 1.67 3.52 22.94
CA ALA A 168 0.98 2.98 24.11
C ALA A 168 1.93 2.84 25.31
N ALA A 169 3.15 2.34 25.08
CA ALA A 169 4.21 2.28 26.09
C ALA A 169 4.56 3.67 26.65
N CYS A 170 4.72 4.67 25.78
CA CYS A 170 4.98 6.05 26.21
C CYS A 170 3.80 6.66 26.98
N THR A 171 2.57 6.38 26.56
CA THR A 171 1.35 6.86 27.21
C THR A 171 1.20 6.27 28.60
N LEU A 172 1.48 4.96 28.74
CA LEU A 172 1.48 4.27 30.03
C LEU A 172 2.51 4.89 30.98
N ALA A 173 3.71 5.20 30.49
CA ALA A 173 4.72 5.89 31.29
C ALA A 173 4.22 7.26 31.80
N ARG A 174 3.47 8.01 30.99
CA ARG A 174 2.87 9.30 31.42
C ARG A 174 1.74 9.16 32.45
N GLN A 175 1.04 8.03 32.48
CA GLN A 175 0.00 7.80 33.49
C GLN A 175 0.61 7.48 34.85
N ILE A 176 1.81 6.89 34.87
CA ILE A 176 2.52 6.49 36.08
C ILE A 176 3.40 7.63 36.61
N PHE A 177 4.06 8.38 35.71
CA PHE A 177 4.95 9.47 36.07
C PHE A 177 4.33 10.83 35.74
N GLU A 178 4.24 11.74 36.73
CA GLU A 178 3.69 13.10 36.56
C GLU A 178 4.41 13.91 35.46
N SER A 179 5.71 13.68 35.27
CA SER A 179 6.48 14.27 34.18
C SER A 179 7.56 13.32 33.70
N LEU A 180 7.63 13.10 32.39
CA LEU A 180 8.70 12.31 31.77
C LEU A 180 10.07 13.03 31.83
N SER A 181 10.09 14.34 32.05
CA SER A 181 11.34 15.12 32.11
C SER A 181 12.25 14.76 33.29
N THR A 182 11.74 14.02 34.27
CA THR A 182 12.51 13.53 35.42
C THR A 182 12.89 12.05 35.29
N VAL A 183 12.35 11.36 34.27
CA VAL A 183 12.41 9.90 34.10
C VAL A 183 13.63 9.50 33.28
N THR A 184 14.35 8.49 33.78
CA THR A 184 15.41 7.79 33.06
C THR A 184 14.82 6.55 32.39
N VAL A 185 14.98 6.45 31.07
CA VAL A 185 14.45 5.32 30.28
C VAL A 185 15.57 4.43 29.78
N LEU A 186 15.43 3.12 30.01
CA LEU A 186 16.29 2.07 29.45
C LEU A 186 15.54 1.34 28.34
N LEU A 187 16.08 1.41 27.12
CA LEU A 187 15.59 0.70 25.95
C LEU A 187 16.45 -0.53 25.73
N VAL A 188 15.83 -1.71 25.64
CA VAL A 188 16.52 -2.99 25.42
C VAL A 188 16.21 -3.49 24.01
N GLY A 189 17.24 -3.52 23.17
CA GLY A 189 17.15 -3.74 21.73
C GLY A 189 17.38 -2.46 20.93
N ALA A 190 17.49 -2.62 19.61
CA ALA A 190 17.59 -1.52 18.64
C ALA A 190 16.84 -1.88 17.34
N GLY A 191 15.70 -2.57 17.48
CA GLY A 191 14.80 -2.85 16.37
C GLY A 191 13.87 -1.67 16.06
N GLU A 192 13.08 -1.80 15.00
CA GLU A 192 12.16 -0.77 14.51
C GLU A 192 11.21 -0.26 15.61
N THR A 193 10.72 -1.15 16.48
CA THR A 193 9.83 -0.77 17.59
C THR A 193 10.54 0.09 18.63
N ILE A 194 11.77 -0.25 19.02
CA ILE A 194 12.56 0.57 19.95
C ILE A 194 12.93 1.91 19.33
N GLU A 195 13.24 1.95 18.03
CA GLU A 195 13.50 3.19 17.32
C GLU A 195 12.29 4.14 17.39
N LEU A 196 11.08 3.65 17.15
CA LEU A 196 9.85 4.44 17.28
C LEU A 196 9.61 4.94 18.70
N VAL A 197 9.83 4.09 19.71
CA VAL A 197 9.75 4.46 21.13
C VAL A 197 10.74 5.58 21.44
N ALA A 198 12.01 5.43 21.04
CA ALA A 198 13.07 6.39 21.30
C ALA A 198 12.74 7.77 20.71
N ARG A 199 12.24 7.80 19.47
CA ARG A 199 11.81 9.04 18.79
C ARG A 199 10.68 9.73 19.56
N HIS A 200 9.66 8.99 19.99
CA HIS A 200 8.55 9.55 20.77
C HIS A 200 9.01 10.09 22.14
N LEU A 201 9.87 9.36 22.84
CA LEU A 201 10.41 9.80 24.14
C LEU A 201 11.29 11.05 24.00
N ARG A 202 12.01 11.20 22.89
CA ARG A 202 12.79 12.41 22.58
C ARG A 202 11.91 13.64 22.47
N GLU A 203 10.77 13.54 21.78
CA GLU A 203 9.79 14.63 21.67
C GLU A 203 9.26 15.08 23.03
N HIS A 204 9.17 14.14 23.98
CA HIS A 204 8.70 14.38 25.35
C HIS A 204 9.82 14.77 26.34
N LYS A 205 11.06 14.96 25.87
CA LYS A 205 12.21 15.46 26.63
C LYS A 205 12.47 14.70 27.94
N VAL A 206 12.60 13.37 27.85
CA VAL A 206 13.01 12.54 29.00
C VAL A 206 14.36 12.98 29.58
N LYS A 207 14.58 12.76 30.89
CA LYS A 207 15.82 13.19 31.57
C LYS A 207 17.06 12.56 30.96
N LYS A 208 17.00 11.24 30.73
CA LYS A 208 18.10 10.43 30.23
C LYS A 208 17.54 9.21 29.52
N MET A 209 18.15 8.86 28.39
CA MET A 209 17.81 7.66 27.64
C MET A 209 19.06 6.80 27.49
N ILE A 210 18.91 5.50 27.74
CA ILE A 210 19.98 4.50 27.66
C ILE A 210 19.51 3.40 26.72
N ILE A 211 20.34 2.98 25.76
CA ILE A 211 20.03 1.90 24.82
C ILE A 211 21.01 0.76 25.06
N ALA A 212 20.47 -0.39 25.46
CA ALA A 212 21.21 -1.63 25.62
C ALA A 212 20.96 -2.54 24.41
N ASN A 213 22.02 -2.92 23.69
CA ASN A 213 21.88 -3.80 22.53
C ASN A 213 23.03 -4.80 22.42
N ARG A 214 22.79 -5.91 21.71
CA ARG A 214 23.83 -6.91 21.43
C ARG A 214 24.89 -6.38 20.45
N THR A 215 24.44 -5.65 19.43
CA THR A 215 25.30 -5.05 18.40
C THR A 215 25.38 -3.55 18.64
N ARG A 216 26.53 -3.07 19.13
CA ARG A 216 26.71 -1.69 19.57
C ARG A 216 26.52 -0.69 18.42
N GLU A 217 26.97 -1.04 17.22
CA GLU A 217 26.91 -0.20 16.02
C GLU A 217 25.47 0.17 15.66
N ARG A 218 24.54 -0.80 15.72
CA ARG A 218 23.10 -0.56 15.44
C ARG A 218 22.48 0.38 16.46
N ALA A 219 22.85 0.23 17.73
CA ALA A 219 22.36 1.10 18.80
C ALA A 219 22.97 2.51 18.72
N GLN A 220 24.21 2.64 18.25
CA GLN A 220 24.89 3.93 18.13
C GLN A 220 24.20 4.86 17.14
N VAL A 221 23.77 4.34 15.98
CA VAL A 221 23.03 5.13 14.98
C VAL A 221 21.76 5.73 15.59
N LEU A 222 20.98 4.91 16.29
CA LEU A 222 19.76 5.37 16.97
C LEU A 222 20.09 6.35 18.11
N ALA A 223 21.15 6.07 18.87
CA ALA A 223 21.56 6.86 20.01
C ALA A 223 22.01 8.27 19.61
N ASP A 224 22.77 8.40 18.52
CA ASP A 224 23.22 9.68 17.98
C ASP A 224 22.03 10.56 17.54
N GLU A 225 20.97 9.92 17.04
CA GLU A 225 19.75 10.63 16.62
C GLU A 225 18.90 11.11 17.80
N VAL A 226 18.81 10.32 18.87
CA VAL A 226 17.92 10.60 20.01
C VAL A 226 18.63 11.18 21.23
N GLY A 227 19.95 11.29 21.21
CA GLY A 227 20.76 11.76 22.32
C GLY A 227 20.83 10.75 23.47
N ALA A 228 20.86 9.45 23.16
CA ALA A 228 20.93 8.37 24.15
C ALA A 228 22.36 7.90 24.43
N GLU A 229 22.55 7.27 25.59
CA GLU A 229 23.80 6.57 25.94
C GLU A 229 23.71 5.09 25.53
N VAL A 230 24.71 4.57 24.81
CA VAL A 230 24.74 3.16 24.42
C VAL A 230 25.53 2.34 25.44
N VAL A 231 24.93 1.24 25.89
CA VAL A 231 25.56 0.25 26.78
C VAL A 231 25.51 -1.16 26.15
N ALA A 232 26.42 -2.04 26.56
CA ALA A 232 26.36 -3.43 26.13
C ALA A 232 25.20 -4.15 26.81
N LEU A 233 24.60 -5.13 26.13
CA LEU A 233 23.53 -5.95 26.70
C LEU A 233 23.96 -6.67 28.00
N SER A 234 25.24 -7.00 28.13
CA SER A 234 25.84 -7.59 29.34
C SER A 234 25.73 -6.68 30.57
N ASP A 235 25.66 -5.37 30.37
CA ASP A 235 25.76 -4.38 31.43
C ASP A 235 24.38 -3.99 31.98
N ILE A 236 23.30 -4.63 31.50
CA ILE A 236 21.91 -4.33 31.89
C ILE A 236 21.70 -4.40 33.40
N ASP A 237 22.28 -5.39 34.10
CA ASP A 237 22.11 -5.55 35.56
C ASP A 237 22.60 -4.29 36.32
N GLU A 238 23.71 -3.70 35.87
CA GLU A 238 24.27 -2.51 36.51
C GLU A 238 23.47 -1.25 36.21
N ARG A 239 22.81 -1.19 35.04
CA ARG A 239 22.08 -0.01 34.55
C ARG A 239 20.61 -0.02 34.93
N LEU A 240 20.02 -1.18 35.24
CA LEU A 240 18.64 -1.31 35.70
C LEU A 240 18.34 -0.48 36.94
N LYS A 241 19.33 -0.32 37.84
CA LYS A 241 19.17 0.51 39.05
C LYS A 241 19.00 2.00 38.74
N GLU A 242 19.37 2.47 37.56
CA GLU A 242 19.22 3.87 37.15
C GLU A 242 17.87 4.13 36.45
N ALA A 243 17.29 3.10 35.83
CA ALA A 243 16.10 3.23 35.01
C ALA A 243 14.81 3.28 35.84
N ASP A 244 13.98 4.28 35.56
CA ASP A 244 12.62 4.39 36.08
C ASP A 244 11.64 3.63 35.18
N THR A 245 11.89 3.65 33.88
CA THR A 245 11.12 2.92 32.85
C THR A 245 12.05 2.07 32.00
N ILE A 246 11.65 0.83 31.76
CA ILE A 246 12.35 -0.14 30.92
C ILE A 246 11.40 -0.55 29.80
N ILE A 247 11.85 -0.46 28.55
CA ILE A 247 11.08 -0.89 27.38
C ILE A 247 11.94 -1.87 26.59
N SER A 248 11.47 -3.10 26.43
CA SER A 248 12.21 -4.18 25.75
C SER A 248 11.50 -4.62 24.48
N SER A 249 12.28 -4.80 23.42
CA SER A 249 11.84 -5.44 22.18
C SER A 249 13.06 -6.03 21.47
N THR A 250 13.40 -7.27 21.83
CA THR A 250 14.46 -8.03 21.18
C THR A 250 13.93 -9.27 20.48
N ALA A 251 14.81 -9.91 19.70
CA ALA A 251 14.55 -11.22 19.08
C ALA A 251 15.16 -12.37 19.90
N SER A 252 15.33 -12.20 21.21
CA SER A 252 15.90 -13.24 22.08
C SER A 252 14.90 -14.38 22.28
N PRO A 253 15.33 -15.65 22.17
CA PRO A 253 14.46 -16.79 22.46
C PRO A 253 14.24 -17.01 23.97
N LEU A 254 15.08 -16.38 24.82
CA LEU A 254 15.01 -16.48 26.28
C LEU A 254 14.90 -15.08 26.91
N PRO A 255 14.19 -14.94 28.05
CA PRO A 255 14.13 -13.69 28.79
C PRO A 255 15.53 -13.17 29.15
N ILE A 256 15.75 -11.89 28.88
CA ILE A 256 17.00 -11.17 29.18
C ILE A 256 16.93 -10.59 30.59
N ILE A 257 15.75 -10.14 31.02
CA ILE A 257 15.53 -9.50 32.32
C ILE A 257 14.82 -10.48 33.24
N GLY A 258 15.58 -11.02 34.20
CA GLY A 258 15.06 -11.95 35.20
C GLY A 258 14.62 -11.29 36.51
N LYS A 259 13.78 -11.98 37.28
CA LYS A 259 13.27 -11.54 38.59
C LYS A 259 14.38 -11.10 39.54
N GLY A 260 15.43 -11.92 39.67
CA GLY A 260 16.54 -11.63 40.58
C GLY A 260 17.31 -10.35 40.23
N MET A 261 17.37 -10.01 38.94
CA MET A 261 17.99 -8.77 38.44
C MET A 261 17.17 -7.55 38.88
N VAL A 262 15.84 -7.60 38.67
CA VAL A 262 14.92 -6.53 39.08
C VAL A 262 14.87 -6.37 40.60
N GLU A 263 14.88 -7.47 41.37
CA GLU A 263 14.93 -7.41 42.84
C GLU A 263 16.18 -6.69 43.36
N ARG A 264 17.36 -6.93 42.77
CA ARG A 264 18.60 -6.23 43.13
C ARG A 264 18.55 -4.74 42.77
N ALA A 265 18.01 -4.43 41.60
CA ALA A 265 17.81 -3.05 41.15
C ALA A 265 16.88 -2.29 42.12
N LEU A 266 15.72 -2.86 42.46
CA LEU A 266 14.77 -2.27 43.41
C LEU A 266 15.39 -2.03 44.79
N LYS A 267 16.15 -2.99 45.32
CA LYS A 267 16.86 -2.82 46.60
C LYS A 267 17.84 -1.64 46.56
N SER A 268 18.60 -1.51 45.47
CA SER A 268 19.55 -0.41 45.26
C SER A 268 18.84 0.95 45.13
N ARG A 269 17.63 0.94 44.57
CA ARG A 269 16.75 2.09 44.37
C ARG A 269 15.88 2.42 45.59
N ARG A 270 16.16 1.83 46.76
CA ARG A 270 15.35 2.01 47.99
C ARG A 270 13.86 1.72 47.75
N ASN A 271 13.57 0.72 46.90
CA ASN A 271 12.23 0.28 46.50
C ASN A 271 11.40 1.33 45.76
N GLN A 272 12.03 2.31 45.10
CA GLN A 272 11.31 3.19 44.17
C GLN A 272 10.71 2.37 43.02
N PRO A 273 9.46 2.64 42.61
CA PRO A 273 8.79 1.97 41.50
C PRO A 273 9.61 1.94 40.21
N MET A 274 9.44 0.85 39.46
CA MET A 274 9.95 0.68 38.11
C MET A 274 8.82 0.23 37.19
N LEU A 275 8.71 0.87 36.03
CA LEU A 275 7.82 0.44 34.94
C LEU A 275 8.60 -0.43 33.97
N LEU A 276 8.09 -1.62 33.65
CA LEU A 276 8.65 -2.52 32.65
C LEU A 276 7.59 -2.77 31.57
N VAL A 277 7.96 -2.51 30.32
CA VAL A 277 7.10 -2.70 29.16
C VAL A 277 7.78 -3.68 28.20
N ASP A 278 7.26 -4.90 28.15
CA ASP A 278 7.79 -5.98 27.31
C ASP A 278 6.98 -6.10 26.02
N ILE A 279 7.59 -5.65 24.92
CA ILE A 279 7.00 -5.65 23.57
C ILE A 279 7.53 -6.85 22.76
N ALA A 280 8.40 -7.68 23.32
CA ALA A 280 9.01 -8.80 22.61
C ALA A 280 8.11 -10.04 22.57
N VAL A 281 8.21 -10.78 21.45
CA VAL A 281 7.62 -12.10 21.29
C VAL A 281 8.66 -13.00 20.61
N PRO A 282 9.29 -13.96 21.32
CA PRO A 282 9.12 -14.33 22.74
C PRO A 282 9.49 -13.22 23.75
N ARG A 283 9.02 -13.34 25.00
CA ARG A 283 9.16 -12.33 26.06
C ARG A 283 10.62 -12.08 26.45
N ASP A 284 10.99 -10.81 26.61
CA ASP A 284 12.30 -10.40 27.11
C ASP A 284 12.35 -10.36 28.64
N VAL A 285 11.19 -10.27 29.31
CA VAL A 285 11.10 -10.18 30.78
C VAL A 285 10.43 -11.42 31.36
N GLU A 286 11.02 -11.96 32.42
CA GLU A 286 10.42 -13.08 33.16
C GLU A 286 9.04 -12.67 33.75
N PRO A 287 7.97 -13.48 33.56
CA PRO A 287 6.66 -13.19 34.11
C PRO A 287 6.65 -13.00 35.64
N GLU A 288 7.56 -13.65 36.35
CA GLU A 288 7.72 -13.57 37.79
C GLU A 288 8.12 -12.19 38.29
N VAL A 289 8.65 -11.32 37.43
CA VAL A 289 8.92 -9.90 37.76
C VAL A 289 7.64 -9.19 38.17
N GLY A 290 6.50 -9.50 37.55
CA GLY A 290 5.20 -8.90 37.89
C GLY A 290 4.68 -9.25 39.29
N LYS A 291 5.33 -10.19 40.00
CA LYS A 291 4.99 -10.54 41.40
C LYS A 291 5.68 -9.61 42.41
N LEU A 292 6.58 -8.73 41.97
CA LEU A 292 7.29 -7.79 42.84
C LEU A 292 6.43 -6.55 43.10
N ALA A 293 6.32 -6.13 44.37
CA ALA A 293 5.40 -5.05 44.77
C ALA A 293 5.66 -3.69 44.09
N ASN A 294 6.90 -3.42 43.65
CA ASN A 294 7.31 -2.14 43.06
C ASN A 294 7.83 -2.28 41.62
N ALA A 295 7.54 -3.41 40.94
CA ALA A 295 7.83 -3.59 39.53
C ALA A 295 6.51 -3.79 38.76
N TYR A 296 6.15 -2.82 37.94
CA TYR A 296 4.94 -2.85 37.14
C TYR A 296 5.29 -3.38 35.75
N LEU A 297 4.99 -4.66 35.50
CA LEU A 297 5.25 -5.32 34.23
C LEU A 297 4.00 -5.29 33.34
N TYR A 298 4.15 -4.78 32.13
CA TYR A 298 3.14 -4.79 31.07
C TYR A 298 3.69 -5.50 29.85
N SER A 299 2.88 -6.39 29.27
CA SER A 299 3.19 -7.11 28.04
C SER A 299 2.57 -6.43 26.82
N VAL A 300 2.93 -6.92 25.62
CA VAL A 300 2.32 -6.48 24.37
C VAL A 300 0.80 -6.63 24.37
N ASP A 301 0.28 -7.70 25.01
CA ASP A 301 -1.15 -7.98 25.11
C ASP A 301 -1.86 -6.96 26.02
N ASP A 302 -1.22 -6.58 27.13
CA ASP A 302 -1.76 -5.55 28.04
C ASP A 302 -1.84 -4.19 27.33
N LEU A 303 -0.83 -3.86 26.53
CA LEU A 303 -0.85 -2.64 25.73
C LEU A 303 -1.97 -2.68 24.67
N GLN A 304 -2.20 -3.82 24.01
CA GLN A 304 -3.31 -3.95 23.04
C GLN A 304 -4.67 -3.66 23.69
N SER A 305 -4.88 -4.03 24.96
CA SER A 305 -6.12 -3.71 25.68
C SER A 305 -6.31 -2.19 25.85
N ILE A 306 -5.23 -1.43 26.11
CA ILE A 306 -5.25 0.03 26.23
C ILE A 306 -5.51 0.68 24.86
N ILE A 307 -4.90 0.15 23.80
CA ILE A 307 -5.12 0.60 22.42
C ILE A 307 -6.59 0.41 22.02
N SER A 308 -7.21 -0.70 22.44
CA SER A 308 -8.60 -1.02 22.11
C SER A 308 -9.62 -0.03 22.70
N HIS A 309 -9.30 0.68 23.77
CA HIS A 309 -10.21 1.68 24.36
C HIS A 309 -10.37 2.93 23.49
N ASN A 310 -9.42 3.22 22.59
CA ASN A 310 -9.48 4.31 21.61
C ASN A 310 -10.19 3.93 20.29
N LEU A 311 -10.73 2.71 20.18
CA LEU A 311 -11.32 2.18 18.94
C LEU A 311 -12.58 2.95 18.49
N ALA A 312 -13.34 3.53 19.42
CA ALA A 312 -14.57 4.27 19.09
C ALA A 312 -14.28 5.59 18.34
N GLN A 313 -13.28 6.36 18.80
CA GLN A 313 -12.82 7.56 18.09
C GLN A 313 -12.24 7.20 16.71
N ARG A 314 -11.54 6.06 16.61
CA ARG A 314 -11.00 5.57 15.34
C ARG A 314 -12.06 5.10 14.37
N LYS A 315 -13.16 4.50 14.84
CA LYS A 315 -14.29 4.17 13.96
C LYS A 315 -14.89 5.43 13.33
N ALA A 316 -15.00 6.52 14.08
CA ALA A 316 -15.47 7.79 13.52
C ALA A 316 -14.48 8.37 12.49
N ALA A 317 -13.17 8.34 12.79
CA ALA A 317 -12.14 8.78 11.85
C ALA A 317 -12.06 7.89 10.59
N ALA A 318 -12.25 6.57 10.76
CA ALA A 318 -12.37 5.61 9.66
C ALA A 318 -13.50 5.99 8.72
N VAL A 319 -14.70 6.28 9.24
CA VAL A 319 -15.85 6.72 8.41
C VAL A 319 -15.51 7.96 7.59
N GLN A 320 -14.85 8.97 8.17
CA GLN A 320 -14.44 10.17 7.42
C GLN A 320 -13.44 9.86 6.31
N ALA A 321 -12.47 8.99 6.58
CA ALA A 321 -11.49 8.60 5.59
C ALA A 321 -12.09 7.72 4.47
N GLU A 322 -13.07 6.88 4.78
CA GLU A 322 -13.83 6.11 3.79
C GLU A 322 -14.54 7.06 2.81
N THR A 323 -15.14 8.15 3.31
CA THR A 323 -15.75 9.18 2.45
C THR A 323 -14.72 9.82 1.50
N ILE A 324 -13.51 10.11 1.99
CA ILE A 324 -12.43 10.63 1.14
C ILE A 324 -12.05 9.60 0.07
N VAL A 325 -11.89 8.33 0.45
CA VAL A 325 -11.54 7.25 -0.49
C VAL A 325 -12.63 7.07 -1.56
N GLU A 326 -13.91 7.05 -1.17
CA GLU A 326 -15.03 6.90 -2.11
C GLU A 326 -15.09 8.06 -3.12
N GLN A 327 -14.91 9.30 -2.64
CA GLN A 327 -14.86 10.48 -3.51
C GLN A 327 -13.69 10.39 -4.49
N GLU A 328 -12.48 10.11 -3.99
CA GLU A 328 -11.25 10.09 -4.79
C GLU A 328 -11.22 8.92 -5.78
N THR A 329 -11.81 7.78 -5.42
CA THR A 329 -12.03 6.64 -6.32
C THR A 329 -12.98 7.05 -7.45
N SER A 330 -14.10 7.69 -7.13
CA SER A 330 -15.08 8.15 -8.12
C SER A 330 -14.47 9.16 -9.10
N GLU A 331 -13.68 10.11 -8.61
CA GLU A 331 -12.93 11.07 -9.42
C GLU A 331 -11.90 10.38 -10.33
N PHE A 332 -11.15 9.41 -9.80
CA PHE A 332 -10.18 8.64 -10.58
C PHE A 332 -10.87 7.83 -11.70
N MET A 333 -11.97 7.15 -11.39
CA MET A 333 -12.73 6.38 -12.39
C MET A 333 -13.35 7.28 -13.46
N ALA A 334 -13.80 8.48 -13.10
CA ALA A 334 -14.28 9.47 -14.07
C ALA A 334 -13.15 9.93 -15.01
N TRP A 335 -11.96 10.17 -14.45
CA TRP A 335 -10.77 10.51 -15.24
C TRP A 335 -10.37 9.37 -16.19
N LEU A 336 -10.39 8.11 -15.71
CA LEU A 336 -10.06 6.93 -16.53
C LEU A 336 -11.01 6.80 -17.73
N ARG A 337 -12.33 6.98 -17.51
CA ARG A 337 -13.33 7.01 -18.59
C ARG A 337 -13.10 8.15 -19.59
N ALA A 338 -12.65 9.31 -19.13
CA ALA A 338 -12.35 10.42 -20.03
C ALA A 338 -11.13 10.13 -20.93
N GLN A 339 -10.16 9.37 -20.42
CA GLN A 339 -8.95 9.04 -21.17
C GLN A 339 -9.19 8.00 -22.27
N SER A 340 -10.03 6.99 -22.03
CA SER A 340 -10.37 5.98 -23.05
C SER A 340 -11.08 6.61 -24.27
N VAL A 341 -11.84 7.69 -24.06
CA VAL A 341 -12.44 8.48 -25.14
C VAL A 341 -11.37 9.21 -25.96
N SER A 342 -10.31 9.73 -25.32
CA SER A 342 -9.22 10.42 -26.03
C SER A 342 -8.46 9.49 -26.97
N GLU A 343 -8.26 8.22 -26.61
CA GLU A 343 -7.63 7.24 -27.50
C GLU A 343 -8.54 6.89 -28.67
N THR A 344 -9.84 6.67 -28.42
CA THR A 344 -10.83 6.44 -29.47
C THR A 344 -10.86 7.60 -30.49
N ILE A 345 -10.76 8.84 -30.02
CA ILE A 345 -10.69 10.03 -30.88
C ILE A 345 -9.39 10.05 -31.69
N ARG A 346 -8.25 9.71 -31.06
CA ARG A 346 -6.95 9.64 -31.75
C ARG A 346 -6.99 8.60 -32.86
N ASP A 347 -7.53 7.42 -32.59
CA ASP A 347 -7.61 6.33 -33.56
C ASP A 347 -8.53 6.69 -34.72
N TYR A 348 -9.69 7.30 -34.44
CA TYR A 348 -10.59 7.81 -35.47
C TYR A 348 -9.92 8.85 -36.38
N ARG A 349 -9.17 9.81 -35.79
CA ARG A 349 -8.40 10.80 -36.56
C ARG A 349 -7.28 10.16 -37.37
N GLY A 350 -6.55 9.22 -36.79
CA GLY A 350 -5.48 8.49 -37.46
C GLY A 350 -5.99 7.70 -38.67
N GLN A 351 -7.14 7.05 -38.56
CA GLN A 351 -7.78 6.37 -39.71
C GLN A 351 -8.15 7.37 -40.83
N ALA A 352 -8.70 8.53 -40.49
CA ALA A 352 -9.04 9.56 -41.47
C ALA A 352 -7.80 10.13 -42.17
N GLU A 353 -6.72 10.37 -41.42
CA GLU A 353 -5.43 10.83 -41.96
C GLU A 353 -4.79 9.79 -42.87
N GLN A 354 -4.81 8.51 -42.48
CA GLN A 354 -4.30 7.42 -43.31
C GLN A 354 -5.05 7.31 -44.64
N VAL A 355 -6.38 7.43 -44.61
CA VAL A 355 -7.21 7.45 -45.84
C VAL A 355 -6.86 8.63 -46.74
N ARG A 356 -6.64 9.82 -46.15
CA ARG A 356 -6.19 11.01 -46.89
C ARG A 356 -4.84 10.76 -47.54
N ASP A 357 -3.87 10.25 -46.79
CA ASP A 357 -2.49 10.08 -47.25
C ASP A 357 -2.40 9.03 -48.37
N ASP A 358 -3.10 7.90 -48.24
CA ASP A 358 -3.18 6.87 -49.28
C ASP A 358 -3.78 7.38 -50.59
N LEU A 359 -4.87 8.15 -50.51
CA LEU A 359 -5.52 8.72 -51.70
C LEU A 359 -4.66 9.83 -52.32
N THR A 360 -4.01 10.64 -51.49
CA THR A 360 -3.11 11.71 -51.94
C THR A 360 -1.90 11.14 -52.66
N ALA A 361 -1.27 10.08 -52.12
CA ALA A 361 -0.16 9.40 -52.78
C ALA A 361 -0.54 8.86 -54.17
N LYS A 362 -1.73 8.27 -54.30
CA LYS A 362 -2.26 7.79 -55.59
C LYS A 362 -2.51 8.93 -56.58
N ALA A 363 -3.06 10.05 -56.10
CA ALA A 363 -3.30 11.22 -56.93
C ALA A 363 -1.98 11.84 -57.43
N LEU A 364 -0.98 11.96 -56.56
CA LEU A 364 0.35 12.46 -56.92
C LEU A 364 1.03 11.57 -57.97
N ALA A 365 0.99 10.26 -57.79
CA ALA A 365 1.53 9.32 -58.78
C ALA A 365 0.84 9.42 -60.15
N ALA A 366 -0.48 9.64 -60.18
CA ALA A 366 -1.23 9.83 -61.43
C ALA A 366 -0.88 11.17 -62.13
N LEU A 367 -0.59 12.22 -61.36
CA LEU A 367 -0.12 13.50 -61.89
C LEU A 367 1.28 13.37 -62.50
N GLU A 368 2.20 12.67 -61.84
CA GLU A 368 3.55 12.41 -62.36
C GLU A 368 3.54 11.61 -63.66
N GLN A 369 2.53 10.76 -63.85
CA GLN A 369 2.30 10.00 -65.09
C GLN A 369 1.64 10.83 -66.20
N GLY A 370 1.41 12.13 -65.99
CA GLY A 370 0.86 13.04 -67.00
C GLY A 370 -0.67 13.01 -67.12
N GLY A 371 -1.39 12.51 -66.10
CA GLY A 371 -2.84 12.55 -66.07
C GLY A 371 -3.40 13.97 -65.94
N ASP A 372 -4.66 14.16 -66.35
CA ASP A 372 -5.33 15.46 -66.24
C ASP A 372 -5.51 15.87 -64.77
N ALA A 373 -4.89 17.00 -64.41
CA ALA A 373 -4.86 17.47 -63.04
C ALA A 373 -6.25 17.79 -62.49
N GLN A 374 -7.15 18.32 -63.32
CA GLN A 374 -8.49 18.67 -62.87
C GLN A 374 -9.33 17.42 -62.55
N ALA A 375 -9.30 16.42 -63.43
CA ALA A 375 -9.99 15.15 -63.20
C ALA A 375 -9.44 14.41 -61.98
N ILE A 376 -8.12 14.37 -61.79
CA ILE A 376 -7.48 13.68 -60.64
C ILE A 376 -7.87 14.33 -59.30
N LEU A 377 -7.86 15.66 -59.22
CA LEU A 377 -8.24 16.37 -58.00
C LEU A 377 -9.73 16.16 -57.66
N GLN A 378 -10.61 16.16 -58.67
CA GLN A 378 -12.03 15.88 -58.47
C GLN A 378 -12.27 14.45 -57.98
N ASP A 379 -11.57 13.47 -58.56
CA ASP A 379 -11.64 12.06 -58.14
C ASP A 379 -11.11 11.85 -56.72
N LEU A 380 -9.99 12.49 -56.36
CA LEU A 380 -9.45 12.50 -54.99
C LEU A 380 -10.48 13.03 -53.99
N ALA A 381 -11.04 14.22 -54.27
CA ALA A 381 -12.02 14.85 -53.39
C ALA A 381 -13.26 13.95 -53.21
N TRP A 382 -13.80 13.42 -54.30
CA TRP A 382 -14.97 12.53 -54.26
C TRP A 382 -14.69 11.24 -53.48
N LYS A 383 -13.54 10.58 -53.72
CA LYS A 383 -13.15 9.35 -53.01
C LYS A 383 -12.90 9.58 -51.52
N LEU A 384 -12.25 10.70 -51.17
CA LEU A 384 -11.97 11.07 -49.79
C LEU A 384 -13.28 11.32 -49.03
N THR A 385 -14.16 12.17 -49.57
CA THR A 385 -15.46 12.47 -48.97
C THR A 385 -16.26 11.18 -48.74
N ASN A 386 -16.39 10.33 -49.77
CA ASN A 386 -17.18 9.10 -49.65
C ASN A 386 -16.61 8.11 -48.64
N ARG A 387 -15.27 7.99 -48.53
CA ARG A 387 -14.67 7.11 -47.52
C ARG A 387 -14.88 7.62 -46.10
N LEU A 388 -14.76 8.93 -45.87
CA LEU A 388 -14.95 9.53 -44.55
C LEU A 388 -16.41 9.46 -44.07
N ILE A 389 -17.39 9.67 -44.97
CA ILE A 389 -18.81 9.67 -44.59
C ILE A 389 -19.45 8.27 -44.54
N HIS A 390 -18.77 7.24 -45.05
CA HIS A 390 -19.35 5.90 -45.17
C HIS A 390 -19.74 5.30 -43.81
N ALA A 391 -18.82 5.29 -42.84
CA ALA A 391 -19.07 4.71 -41.52
C ALA A 391 -20.17 5.46 -40.73
N PRO A 392 -20.13 6.81 -40.61
CA PRO A 392 -21.25 7.56 -40.02
C PRO A 392 -22.60 7.31 -40.69
N THR A 393 -22.64 7.28 -42.02
CA THR A 393 -23.88 7.05 -42.79
C THR A 393 -24.45 5.66 -42.53
N LYS A 394 -23.60 4.64 -42.46
CA LYS A 394 -24.00 3.26 -42.12
C LYS A 394 -24.56 3.17 -40.70
N SER A 395 -23.93 3.85 -39.74
CA SER A 395 -24.39 3.90 -38.34
C SER A 395 -25.77 4.56 -38.21
N LEU A 396 -26.02 5.68 -38.92
CA LEU A 396 -27.34 6.32 -38.97
C LEU A 396 -28.40 5.40 -39.57
N GLN A 397 -28.10 4.73 -40.68
CA GLN A 397 -29.02 3.78 -41.32
C GLN A 397 -29.35 2.59 -40.41
N GLN A 398 -28.38 2.12 -39.63
CA GLN A 398 -28.57 1.00 -38.72
C GLN A 398 -29.43 1.40 -37.51
N ALA A 399 -29.14 2.54 -36.86
CA ALA A 399 -29.98 3.05 -35.77
C ALA A 399 -31.44 3.27 -36.21
N ALA A 400 -31.66 3.79 -37.42
CA ALA A 400 -32.99 3.96 -37.99
C ALA A 400 -33.71 2.63 -38.29
N ARG A 401 -32.98 1.57 -38.67
CA ARG A 401 -33.56 0.23 -38.88
C ARG A 401 -33.90 -0.47 -37.58
N ASP A 402 -33.09 -0.26 -36.55
CA ASP A 402 -33.26 -0.88 -35.23
C ASP A 402 -34.35 -0.18 -34.39
N GLY A 403 -34.85 0.98 -34.83
CA GLY A 403 -35.87 1.77 -34.12
C GLY A 403 -35.35 2.46 -32.86
N ASP A 404 -34.03 2.68 -32.78
CA ASP A 404 -33.36 3.29 -31.62
C ASP A 404 -33.28 4.81 -31.80
N ASP A 405 -34.36 5.50 -31.44
CA ASP A 405 -34.51 6.95 -31.59
C ASP A 405 -33.50 7.74 -30.73
N GLU A 406 -33.08 7.20 -29.60
CA GLU A 406 -32.09 7.81 -28.71
C GLU A 406 -30.71 7.80 -29.38
N ARG A 407 -30.27 6.63 -29.88
CA ARG A 407 -29.01 6.50 -30.62
C ARG A 407 -29.01 7.32 -31.90
N LEU A 408 -30.14 7.39 -32.61
CA LEU A 408 -30.27 8.21 -33.81
C LEU A 408 -30.08 9.71 -33.50
N THR A 409 -30.68 10.19 -32.41
CA THR A 409 -30.57 11.59 -31.96
C THR A 409 -29.12 11.93 -31.58
N ILE A 410 -28.44 11.04 -30.86
CA ILE A 410 -27.02 11.22 -30.49
C ILE A 410 -26.13 11.28 -31.74
N LEU A 411 -26.34 10.39 -32.71
CA LEU A 411 -25.57 10.36 -33.96
C LEU A 411 -25.79 11.62 -34.80
N ARG A 412 -27.04 12.09 -34.91
CA ARG A 412 -27.38 13.35 -35.60
C ARG A 412 -26.65 14.55 -34.99
N ASN A 413 -26.74 14.71 -33.67
CA ASN A 413 -26.05 15.78 -32.95
C ASN A 413 -24.52 15.69 -33.13
N SER A 414 -23.95 14.48 -33.12
CA SER A 414 -22.50 14.28 -33.31
C SER A 414 -21.98 14.69 -34.69
N LEU A 415 -22.87 14.74 -35.70
CA LEU A 415 -22.57 15.17 -37.07
C LEU A 415 -22.92 16.65 -37.32
N GLY A 416 -23.40 17.37 -36.30
CA GLY A 416 -23.87 18.75 -36.44
C GLY A 416 -25.19 18.88 -37.22
N LEU A 417 -25.97 17.79 -37.29
CA LEU A 417 -27.28 17.77 -37.91
C LEU A 417 -28.32 17.93 -36.79
N GLU A 418 -28.80 19.15 -36.55
CA GLU A 418 -29.95 19.38 -35.65
C GLU A 418 -31.23 18.72 -36.20
#